data_AF-A0A258KKT5-F1
#
_entry.id   AF-A0A258KKT5-F1
#
_cell.length_a   1.000
_cell.length_b   1.000
_cell.length_c   1.000
_cell.angle_alpha   90.00
_cell.angle_beta   90.00
_cell.angle_gamma   90.00
#
_symmetry.space_group_name_H-M   'P 1'
#
loop_
_entity.id
_entity.type
_entity.pdbx_description
1 polymer ?
#
loop_
_entity_poly.entity_id
_entity_poly.type
_entity_poly.pdbx_seq_one_letter_code
_entity_poly.pdbx_strand_id
1 'polypeptide(L)' 'DIGFSKDLADPESKRASVFVKKYFHSLCLFSELFNLLNFKNTASYLWLNDKNANQYAVPNYLTFRKLNFRIIAKLKSR' A
#
# COMPACT_ATOMS: atom_id res chain seq x y z
N ASP A 1 3.39 -2.32 9.48
CA ASP A 1 3.35 -2.32 8.01
C ASP A 1 4.73 -2.66 7.51
N ILE A 2 4.83 -3.34 6.37
CA ILE A 2 6.13 -3.68 5.79
C ILE A 2 6.09 -3.39 4.31
N GLY A 3 7.10 -2.68 3.83
CA GLY A 3 7.22 -2.26 2.45
C GLY A 3 8.50 -2.79 1.82
N PHE A 4 8.42 -3.11 0.54
CA PHE A 4 9.54 -3.45 -0.31
C PHE A 4 9.54 -2.53 -1.53
N SER A 5 10.72 -2.15 -1.96
CA SER A 5 10.91 -1.35 -3.17
C SER A 5 12.04 -1.92 -4.02
N LYS A 6 11.91 -1.78 -5.33
CA LYS A 6 12.95 -2.16 -6.27
C LYS A 6 13.04 -1.16 -7.40
N ASP A 7 14.23 -0.58 -7.59
CA ASP A 7 14.56 0.17 -8.79
C ASP A 7 14.96 -0.81 -9.89
N LEU A 8 14.27 -0.72 -11.03
CA LEU A 8 14.51 -1.52 -12.21
C LEU A 8 15.35 -0.79 -13.27
N ALA A 9 15.45 0.53 -13.19
CA ALA A 9 16.19 1.37 -14.12
C ALA A 9 17.55 1.82 -13.58
N ASP A 10 17.95 1.31 -12.42
CA ASP A 10 19.25 1.57 -11.79
C ASP A 10 20.43 1.42 -12.78
N PRO A 11 21.20 2.51 -13.03
CA PRO A 11 22.35 2.49 -13.92
C PRO A 11 23.44 1.48 -13.53
N GLU A 12 23.67 1.30 -12.23
CA GLU A 12 24.72 0.43 -11.69
C GLU A 12 24.30 -1.05 -11.64
N SER A 13 23.00 -1.31 -11.80
CA SER A 13 22.46 -2.66 -11.83
C SER A 13 22.93 -3.41 -13.08
N LYS A 14 23.75 -4.45 -12.85
CA LYS A 14 24.17 -5.44 -13.86
C LYS A 14 23.01 -6.27 -14.41
N ARG A 15 21.86 -6.28 -13.72
CA ARG A 15 20.68 -7.11 -14.06
C ARG A 15 19.52 -6.31 -14.68
N ALA A 16 19.65 -5.00 -14.84
CA ALA A 16 18.59 -4.18 -15.41
C ALA A 16 18.38 -4.51 -16.90
N SER A 17 17.13 -4.80 -17.27
CA SER A 17 16.74 -5.21 -18.62
C SER A 17 17.05 -4.11 -19.65
N VAL A 18 17.51 -4.52 -20.84
CA VAL A 18 17.78 -3.63 -21.98
C VAL A 18 16.55 -2.80 -22.35
N PHE A 19 15.35 -3.40 -22.27
CA PHE A 19 14.08 -2.70 -22.51
C PHE A 19 13.87 -1.56 -21.50
N VAL A 20 14.06 -1.83 -20.21
CA VAL A 20 13.87 -0.82 -19.16
C VAL A 20 14.84 0.33 -19.34
N LYS A 21 16.13 0.04 -19.58
CA LYS A 21 17.16 1.08 -19.83
C LYS A 21 16.88 1.91 -21.09
N LYS A 22 16.25 1.32 -22.11
CA LYS A 22 15.96 1.99 -23.38
C LYS A 22 14.81 3.01 -23.25
N TYR A 23 13.73 2.66 -22.56
CA TYR A 23 12.50 3.46 -22.55
C TYR A 23 12.30 4.31 -21.28
N PHE A 24 12.93 3.93 -20.18
CA PHE A 24 12.71 4.56 -18.88
C PHE A 24 13.99 5.21 -18.35
N HIS A 25 13.87 6.41 -17.81
CA HIS A 25 14.91 7.07 -17.02
C HIS A 25 14.85 6.61 -15.56
N SER A 26 13.63 6.36 -15.05
CA SER A 26 13.43 5.67 -13.77
C SER A 26 12.25 4.71 -13.88
N LEU A 27 12.32 3.59 -13.19
CA LEU A 27 11.21 2.64 -13.06
C LEU A 27 11.32 1.95 -11.70
N CYS A 28 10.51 2.37 -10.74
CA CYS A 28 10.50 1.83 -9.39
C CYS A 28 9.20 1.07 -9.13
N LEU A 29 9.34 -0.15 -8.63
CA LEU A 29 8.24 -0.95 -8.12
C LEU A 29 8.23 -0.88 -6.60
N PHE A 30 7.04 -0.75 -6.03
CA PHE A 30 6.80 -0.78 -4.61
C PHE A 30 5.70 -1.79 -4.31
N SER A 31 5.89 -2.58 -3.26
CA SER A 31 4.86 -3.42 -2.67
C SER A 31 4.83 -3.19 -1.17
N GLU A 32 3.64 -3.14 -0.59
CA GLU A 32 3.46 -2.90 0.83
C GLU A 32 2.36 -3.81 1.37
N LEU A 33 2.64 -4.42 2.52
CA LEU A 33 1.65 -5.13 3.33
C LEU A 33 1.23 -4.22 4.48
N PHE A 34 0.09 -3.58 4.29
CA PHE A 34 -0.55 -2.80 5.33
C PHE A 34 -1.11 -3.73 6.41
N ASN A 35 -0.93 -3.37 7.68
CA ASN A 35 -1.38 -4.16 8.83
C ASN A 35 -0.89 -5.63 8.81
N LEU A 36 0.44 -5.83 8.71
CA LEU A 36 1.11 -7.15 8.63
C LEU A 36 0.73 -8.12 9.76
N LEU A 37 0.47 -7.62 10.96
CA LEU A 37 0.10 -8.46 12.11
C LEU A 37 -1.43 -8.65 12.21
N ASN A 38 -2.19 -7.98 11.36
CA ASN A 38 -3.65 -8.00 11.29
C ASN A 38 -4.32 -7.67 12.62
N PHE A 39 -3.77 -6.70 13.36
CA PHE A 39 -4.38 -6.21 14.59
C PHE A 39 -5.69 -5.48 14.30
N LYS A 40 -6.72 -5.77 15.11
CA LYS A 40 -8.04 -5.13 15.05
C LYS A 40 -8.04 -3.88 15.91
N ASN A 41 -7.44 -2.81 15.42
CA ASN A 41 -7.47 -1.51 16.10
C ASN A 41 -8.85 -0.87 15.92
N THR A 42 -9.57 -0.57 17.01
CA THR A 42 -10.84 0.16 16.98
C THR A 42 -10.57 1.65 17.01
N ALA A 43 -10.89 2.37 15.94
CA ALA A 43 -10.67 3.82 15.85
C ALA A 43 -11.76 4.61 16.58
N SER A 44 -12.99 4.13 16.49
CA SER A 44 -14.16 4.75 17.10
C SER A 44 -15.26 3.72 17.35
N TYR A 45 -16.33 4.15 18.02
CA TYR A 45 -17.54 3.36 18.16
C TYR A 45 -18.71 4.11 17.54
N LEU A 46 -19.54 3.39 16.78
CA LEU A 46 -20.84 3.87 16.34
C LEU A 46 -21.85 3.57 17.46
N TRP A 47 -22.45 4.61 18.00
CA TRP A 47 -23.49 4.48 19.02
C TRP A 47 -24.85 4.36 18.36
N LEU A 48 -25.46 3.18 18.50
CA LEU A 48 -26.79 2.89 17.96
C LEU A 48 -27.80 2.88 19.10
N ASN A 49 -28.89 3.62 18.94
CA ASN A 49 -30.03 3.59 19.84
C ASN A 49 -31.12 2.70 19.25
N ASP A 50 -31.67 1.78 20.04
CA ASP A 50 -32.90 1.07 19.65
C ASP A 50 -34.16 1.87 20.04
N LYS A 51 -35.34 1.37 19.65
CA LYS A 51 -36.63 1.97 20.00
C LYS A 51 -36.93 1.95 21.50
N ASN A 52 -36.22 1.12 22.26
CA ASN A 52 -36.36 0.97 23.71
C ASN A 52 -35.31 1.82 24.45
N ALA A 53 -34.64 2.75 23.76
CA ALA A 53 -33.59 3.63 24.28
C ALA A 53 -32.33 2.89 24.81
N ASN A 54 -32.10 1.64 24.41
CA ASN A 54 -30.84 0.96 24.68
C ASN A 54 -29.76 1.45 23.73
N GLN A 55 -28.56 1.66 24.26
CA GLN A 55 -27.39 2.07 23.49
C GLN A 55 -26.43 0.90 23.26
N TYR A 56 -26.08 0.69 21.99
CA TYR A 56 -25.12 -0.33 21.58
C TYR A 56 -23.89 0.35 20.99
N ALA A 57 -22.71 0.00 21.51
CA ALA A 57 -21.43 0.45 21.00
C ALA A 57 -20.93 -0.54 19.93
N VAL A 58 -21.05 -0.17 18.66
CA VAL A 58 -20.53 -0.98 17.55
C VAL A 58 -19.12 -0.51 17.20
N PRO A 59 -18.08 -1.34 17.35
CA PRO A 59 -16.71 -0.94 17.08
C PRO A 59 -16.48 -0.68 15.58
N ASN A 60 -15.82 0.45 15.28
CA ASN A 60 -15.34 0.80 13.96
C ASN A 60 -13.84 0.49 13.86
N TYR A 61 -13.52 -0.66 13.28
CA TYR A 61 -12.13 -1.10 13.13
C TYR A 61 -11.42 -0.34 12.00
N LEU A 62 -10.14 -0.05 12.22
CA LEU A 62 -9.25 0.37 11.15
C LEU A 62 -9.13 -0.73 10.09
N THR A 63 -8.66 -0.30 8.92
CA THR A 63 -8.49 -1.16 7.75
C THR A 63 -7.72 -2.46 8.11
N PHE A 64 -8.29 -3.60 7.73
CA PHE A 64 -7.66 -4.92 7.84
C PHE A 64 -6.41 -5.03 6.97
N ARG A 65 -5.72 -6.17 7.03
CA ARG A 65 -4.56 -6.44 6.16
C ARG A 65 -4.89 -6.16 4.70
N LYS A 66 -4.10 -5.28 4.07
CA LYS A 66 -4.21 -4.97 2.63
C LYS A 66 -2.85 -5.10 1.96
N LEU A 67 -2.87 -5.53 0.70
CA LEU A 67 -1.71 -5.48 -0.19
C LEU A 67 -1.82 -4.21 -1.03
N ASN A 68 -0.75 -3.43 -1.08
CA ASN A 68 -0.67 -2.23 -1.88
C ASN A 68 0.51 -2.35 -2.85
N PHE A 69 0.26 -2.03 -4.12
CA PHE A 69 1.27 -2.05 -5.17
C PHE A 69 1.33 -0.69 -5.84
N ARG A 70 2.52 -0.14 -5.99
CA ARG A 70 2.73 1.16 -6.63
C ARG A 70 3.87 1.06 -7.64
N ILE A 71 3.66 1.65 -8.80
CA ILE A 71 4.67 1.75 -9.85
C ILE A 71 4.91 3.23 -10.11
N ILE A 72 6.17 3.65 -10.10
CA ILE A 72 6.57 5.01 -10.44
C ILE A 72 7.54 4.92 -11.61
N ALA A 73 7.17 5.52 -12.74
CA ALA A 73 7.94 5.46 -13.96
C ALA A 73 8.19 6.88 -14.50
N LYS A 74 9.42 7.15 -14.92
CA LYS A 74 9.80 8.33 -15.70
C LYS A 74 10.26 7.87 -17.07
N LEU A 75 9.51 8.22 -18.10
CA LEU A 75 9.85 7.90 -19.48
C LEU A 75 11.02 8.77 -19.97
N LYS A 76 11.85 8.23 -20.86
CA LYS A 76 12.81 9.05 -21.61
C LYS A 76 12.05 9.77 -22.73
N SER A 77 12.10 11.10 -22.75
CA SER A 77 11.76 11.85 -23.94
C SER A 77 12.81 11.55 -25.02
N ARG A 78 12.36 11.50 -26.28
CA ARG A 78 13.26 11.65 -27.42
C ARG A 78 13.81 13.06 -27.46
#